data_AF-A0A957XM39-F1
#
_entry.id   AF-A0A957XM39-F1
#
_cell.length_a   1.000
_cell.length_b   1.000
_cell.length_c   1.000
_cell.angle_alpha   90.00
_cell.angle_beta   90.00
_cell.angle_gamma   90.00
#
_symmetry.space_group_name_H-M   'P 1'
#
loop_
_entity.id
_entity.type
_entity.pdbx_description
1 polymer ?
#
loop_
_entity_poly.entity_id
_entity_poly.type
_entity_poly.pdbx_seq_one_letter_code
_entity_poly.pdbx_strand_id
1 'polypeptide(L)'
;VSTITDLRVQIEALRQQELTRLFNKLDLDDRERELIATMSHRLVNKILHKPTLHLKHEAAHGNGAEYASTVRRLFDLETVKQQASEHIEPSVSKNGNHVKELNNARA
;
A
#
# COMPACT_ATOMS: atom_id res chain seq x y z
N VAL A 1 -14.72 1.21 1.42
CA VAL A 1 -13.53 0.39 1.73
C VAL A 1 -13.78 -0.33 3.05
N SER A 2 -13.43 -1.62 3.17
CA SER A 2 -13.69 -2.42 4.38
C SER A 2 -12.45 -2.48 5.27
N THR A 3 -12.63 -2.63 6.60
CA THR A 3 -11.52 -2.81 7.55
C THR A 3 -10.61 -3.98 7.17
N ILE A 4 -11.17 -5.06 6.62
CA ILE A 4 -10.39 -6.22 6.13
C ILE A 4 -9.48 -5.81 4.97
N THR A 5 -9.97 -4.97 4.07
CA THR A 5 -9.19 -4.45 2.94
C THR A 5 -8.05 -3.58 3.43
N ASP A 6 -8.33 -2.62 4.33
CA ASP A 6 -7.31 -1.70 4.87
C ASP A 6 -6.20 -2.47 5.60
N LEU A 7 -6.58 -3.45 6.42
CA LEU A 7 -5.64 -4.32 7.13
C LEU A 7 -4.71 -5.09 6.17
N ARG A 8 -5.26 -5.63 5.09
CA ARG A 8 -4.47 -6.37 4.08
C ARG A 8 -3.48 -5.46 3.36
N VAL A 9 -3.92 -4.26 2.99
CA VAL A 9 -3.06 -3.29 2.31
C VAL A 9 -1.89 -2.89 3.20
N GLN A 10 -2.15 -2.55 4.46
CA GLN A 10 -1.11 -2.13 5.39
C GLN A 10 -0.09 -3.25 5.67
N ILE A 11 -0.56 -4.47 5.93
CA ILE A 11 0.34 -5.61 6.20
C ILE A 11 1.16 -5.97 4.96
N GLU A 12 0.58 -5.90 3.77
CA GLU A 12 1.31 -6.13 2.52
C GLU A 12 2.37 -5.05 2.28
N ALA A 13 2.06 -3.78 2.55
CA ALA A 13 3.04 -2.70 2.47
C ALA A 13 4.22 -2.93 3.43
N LEU A 14 3.93 -3.33 4.67
CA LEU A 14 4.97 -3.68 5.64
C LEU A 14 5.80 -4.88 5.19
N ARG A 15 5.16 -5.93 4.66
CA ARG A 15 5.85 -7.11 4.12
C ARG A 15 6.84 -6.72 3.02
N GLN A 16 6.40 -5.88 2.08
CA GLN A 16 7.26 -5.42 0.98
C GLN A 16 8.42 -4.58 1.49
N GLN A 17 8.18 -3.67 2.44
CA GLN A 17 9.23 -2.87 3.06
C GLN A 17 10.30 -3.74 3.73
N GLU A 18 9.91 -4.79 4.45
CA GLU A 18 10.85 -5.72 5.08
C GLU A 18 11.60 -6.57 4.06
N LEU A 19 10.94 -7.02 2.98
CA LEU A 19 11.62 -7.72 1.90
C LEU A 19 12.66 -6.82 1.23
N THR A 20 12.32 -5.58 0.87
CA THR A 20 13.27 -4.61 0.31
C THR A 20 14.46 -4.41 1.25
N ARG A 21 14.22 -4.25 2.56
CA ARG A 21 15.29 -4.12 3.57
C ARG A 21 16.20 -5.33 3.60
N LEU A 22 15.66 -6.54 3.57
CA LEU A 22 16.42 -7.78 3.58
C LEU A 22 17.25 -7.96 2.30
N PHE A 23 16.61 -7.73 1.16
CA PHE A 23 17.16 -7.88 -0.19
C PHE A 23 18.26 -6.87 -0.53
N ASN A 24 18.32 -5.74 0.19
CA ASN A 24 19.40 -4.77 0.10
C ASN A 24 20.60 -5.14 0.99
N LYS A 25 20.43 -6.03 1.98
CA LYS A 25 21.48 -6.42 2.93
C LYS A 25 22.16 -7.75 2.58
N LEU A 26 21.50 -8.58 1.79
CA LEU A 26 21.99 -9.91 1.42
C LEU A 26 22.21 -9.96 -0.09
N ASP A 27 23.32 -10.57 -0.49
CA ASP A 27 23.56 -10.95 -1.88
C ASP A 27 22.84 -12.27 -2.13
N LEU A 28 21.65 -12.18 -2.74
CA LEU A 28 20.76 -13.29 -3.01
C LEU A 28 20.51 -13.36 -4.51
N ASP A 29 20.47 -14.58 -5.04
CA ASP A 29 20.03 -14.80 -6.42
C ASP A 29 18.50 -14.64 -6.57
N ASP A 30 18.03 -14.63 -7.82
CA ASP A 30 16.60 -14.44 -8.11
C ASP A 30 15.72 -15.56 -7.53
N ARG A 31 16.25 -16.79 -7.46
CA ARG A 31 15.52 -17.95 -6.93
C ARG A 31 15.35 -17.86 -5.41
N GLU A 32 16.39 -17.43 -4.70
CA GLU A 32 16.37 -17.21 -3.26
C GLU A 32 15.43 -16.06 -2.89
N ARG A 33 15.48 -14.96 -3.65
CA ARG A 33 14.55 -13.82 -3.50
C ARG A 33 13.10 -14.28 -3.65
N GLU A 34 12.79 -15.05 -4.69
CA GLU A 34 11.45 -15.58 -4.92
C GLU A 34 11.00 -16.53 -3.80
N LEU A 35 11.89 -17.41 -3.32
CA LEU A 35 11.58 -18.34 -2.24
C LEU A 35 11.21 -17.59 -0.95
N ILE A 36 11.96 -16.55 -0.59
CA ILE A 36 11.70 -15.70 0.58
C ILE A 36 10.41 -14.89 0.39
N ALA A 37 10.20 -14.32 -0.80
CA ALA A 37 8.98 -13.58 -1.11
C ALA A 37 7.74 -14.48 -0.98
N THR A 38 7.78 -15.69 -1.56
CA THR A 38 6.72 -16.69 -1.45
C THR A 38 6.50 -17.14 0.00
N MET A 39 7.58 -17.38 0.77
CA MET A 39 7.51 -17.76 2.18
C MET A 39 6.80 -16.68 3.02
N SER A 40 7.23 -15.42 2.88
CA SER A 40 6.65 -14.29 3.62
C SER A 40 5.18 -14.07 3.25
N HIS A 41 4.81 -14.19 1.97
CA HIS A 41 3.42 -14.08 1.53
C HIS A 41 2.55 -15.19 2.12
N ARG A 42 3.04 -16.44 2.17
CA ARG A 42 2.34 -17.55 2.84
C ARG A 42 2.16 -17.30 4.34
N LEU A 43 3.17 -16.75 5.01
CA LEU A 43 3.11 -16.41 6.42
C LEU A 43 2.02 -15.36 6.69
N VAL A 44 2.04 -14.26 5.95
CA VAL A 44 1.03 -13.19 6.04
C VAL A 44 -0.38 -13.74 5.81
N ASN A 45 -0.58 -14.56 4.78
CA ASN A 45 -1.89 -15.17 4.51
C ASN A 45 -2.38 -16.06 5.65
N LYS A 46 -1.49 -16.86 6.27
CA LYS A 46 -1.84 -17.68 7.43
C LYS A 46 -2.22 -16.84 8.64
N ILE A 47 -1.48 -15.77 8.92
CA ILE A 47 -1.79 -14.83 10.00
C ILE A 47 -3.14 -14.15 9.77
N LEU A 48 -3.41 -13.68 8.55
CA LEU A 48 -4.61 -12.93 8.23
C LEU A 48 -5.87 -13.77 8.07
N HIS A 49 -5.74 -15.08 7.89
CA HIS A 49 -6.88 -15.96 7.70
C HIS A 49 -7.85 -15.93 8.89
N LYS A 50 -7.37 -16.23 10.11
CA LYS A 50 -8.24 -16.28 11.30
C LYS A 50 -8.87 -14.93 11.67
N PRO A 51 -8.12 -13.81 11.74
CA PRO A 51 -8.70 -12.50 12.04
C PRO A 51 -9.76 -12.07 11.01
N THR A 52 -9.53 -12.35 9.73
CA THR A 52 -10.50 -12.04 8.68
C THR A 52 -11.78 -12.85 8.83
N LEU A 53 -11.67 -14.14 9.18
CA LEU A 53 -12.83 -14.99 9.42
C LEU A 53 -13.63 -14.52 10.65
N HIS A 54 -12.96 -14.20 11.76
CA HIS A 54 -13.64 -13.68 12.95
C HIS A 54 -14.33 -12.34 12.68
N LEU A 55 -13.69 -11.41 11.97
CA LEU A 55 -14.34 -10.15 11.57
C LEU A 55 -15.61 -10.36 10.75
N LYS A 56 -15.58 -11.30 9.79
CA LYS A 56 -16.75 -11.65 9.00
C LYS A 56 -17.85 -12.31 9.83
N HIS A 57 -17.46 -13.19 10.74
CA HIS A 57 -18.37 -13.86 11.68
C HIS A 57 -19.10 -12.82 12.54
N GLU A 58 -18.38 -11.94 13.22
CA GLU A 58 -18.98 -10.91 14.08
C GLU A 58 -19.84 -9.92 13.30
N ALA A 59 -19.46 -9.59 12.06
CA ALA A 59 -20.30 -8.79 11.17
C ALA A 59 -21.64 -9.47 10.85
N ALA A 60 -21.65 -10.79 10.67
CA ALA A 60 -22.88 -11.55 10.43
C ALA A 60 -23.77 -11.67 11.69
N HIS A 61 -23.20 -11.52 12.89
CA HIS A 61 -23.91 -11.61 14.17
C HIS A 61 -24.27 -10.23 14.77
N GLY A 62 -24.15 -9.15 13.99
CA GLY A 62 -24.53 -7.79 14.41
C GLY A 62 -23.45 -6.99 15.14
N ASN A 63 -22.30 -7.59 15.46
CA ASN A 63 -21.19 -6.95 16.18
C ASN A 63 -20.14 -6.31 15.25
N GLY A 64 -20.42 -6.25 13.94
CA GLY A 64 -19.44 -5.87 12.92
C GLY A 64 -18.80 -4.50 13.13
N ALA A 65 -19.57 -3.50 13.55
CA ALA A 65 -19.08 -2.14 13.74
C ALA A 65 -18.08 -2.05 14.92
N GLU A 66 -18.39 -2.69 16.04
CA GLU A 66 -17.54 -2.71 17.23
C GLU A 66 -16.22 -3.43 16.93
N TYR A 67 -16.29 -4.65 16.37
CA TYR A 67 -15.11 -5.42 16.03
C TYR A 67 -14.25 -4.73 14.96
N ALA A 68 -14.88 -4.12 13.94
CA ALA A 68 -14.17 -3.32 12.96
C ALA A 68 -13.44 -2.15 13.62
N SER A 69 -14.07 -1.43 14.54
CA SER A 69 -13.44 -0.31 15.26
C SER A 69 -12.24 -0.75 16.10
N THR A 70 -12.35 -1.91 16.76
CA THR A 70 -11.26 -2.48 17.57
C THR A 70 -10.08 -2.88 16.69
N VAL A 71 -10.32 -3.56 15.56
CA VAL A 71 -9.25 -3.90 14.62
C VAL A 71 -8.60 -2.64 14.03
N ARG A 72 -9.39 -1.62 13.68
CA ARG A 72 -8.85 -0.35 13.18
C ARG A 72 -7.93 0.31 14.20
N ARG A 73 -8.24 0.25 15.49
CA ARG A 73 -7.37 0.78 16.56
C ARG A 73 -6.13 -0.07 16.81
N LEU A 74 -6.27 -1.40 16.86
CA LEU A 74 -5.14 -2.30 17.12
C LEU A 74 -4.05 -2.25 16.05
N PHE A 75 -4.45 -2.00 14.81
CA PHE A 75 -3.54 -1.94 13.66
C PHE A 75 -3.32 -0.53 13.13
N ASP A 76 -3.82 0.50 13.84
CA ASP A 76 -3.74 1.90 13.42
C ASP A 76 -4.12 2.10 11.93
N LEU A 77 -5.33 1.67 11.55
CA LEU A 77 -5.80 1.71 10.16
C LEU A 77 -6.37 3.07 9.72
N GLU A 78 -6.42 4.06 10.62
CA GLU A 78 -6.92 5.41 10.31
C GLU A 78 -5.84 6.29 9.66
N THR A 79 -4.56 6.09 10.01
CA THR A 79 -3.40 6.76 9.39
C THR A 79 -3.23 6.38 7.92
N VAL A 80 -3.60 5.16 7.54
CA VAL A 80 -3.56 4.69 6.13
C VAL A 80 -4.51 5.51 5.24
N LYS A 81 -5.65 5.95 5.77
CA LYS A 81 -6.59 6.81 5.04
C LYS A 81 -6.01 8.18 4.76
N GLN A 82 -5.27 8.75 5.71
CA GLN A 82 -4.67 10.09 5.61
C GLN A 82 -3.54 10.13 4.57
N GLN A 83 -2.70 9.09 4.52
CA GLN A 83 -1.61 8.98 3.55
C GLN A 83 -2.10 8.76 2.11
N ALA A 84 -3.21 8.04 1.93
CA ALA A 84 -3.81 7.85 0.61
C ALA A 84 -4.45 9.13 0.04
N SER A 85 -4.93 10.03 0.91
CA SER A 85 -5.52 11.32 0.50
C SER A 85 -4.48 12.40 0.15
N GLU A 86 -3.23 12.26 0.59
CA GLU A 86 -2.17 13.25 0.33
C GLU A 86 -1.38 13.00 -0.96
N HIS A 87 -1.60 11.87 -1.65
CA HIS A 87 -0.84 11.48 -2.84
C HIS A 87 -1.55 11.76 -4.19
N ILE A 88 -2.61 12.56 -4.20
CA ILE A 88 -3.29 13.00 -5.43
C ILE A 88 -2.91 14.45 -5.74
N GLU A 89 -1.73 14.65 -6.34
CA GLU A 89 -1.34 15.87 -7.04
C GLU A 89 -1.10 15.51 -8.52
N PRO A 90 -1.85 16.06 -9.49
CA PRO A 90 -1.53 15.90 -10.90
C PRO A 90 -0.35 16.81 -11.26
N SER A 91 0.81 16.19 -11.48
CA SER A 91 1.97 16.82 -12.09
C SER A 91 1.70 17.19 -13.55
N VAL A 92 1.13 18.38 -13.79
CA VAL A 92 1.16 19.01 -15.12
C VAL A 92 2.53 19.63 -15.32
N SER A 93 3.44 18.84 -15.89
CA SER A 93 4.68 19.33 -16.51
C SER A 93 4.50 19.39 -18.02
N LYS A 94 4.35 20.60 -18.57
CA LYS A 94 4.81 20.95 -19.92
C LYS A 94 5.31 22.38 -19.89
N ASN A 95 6.62 22.52 -19.71
CA ASN A 95 7.35 23.74 -20.04
C ASN A 95 8.24 23.47 -21.25
N GLY A 96 8.25 24.40 -22.20
CA GLY A 96 9.06 24.41 -23.42
C GLY A 96 8.25 25.02 -24.56
N ASN A 97 8.59 26.16 -25.15
CA ASN A 97 9.83 26.91 -25.14
C ASN A 97 9.51 28.37 -25.55
N HIS A 98 9.98 29.34 -24.79
CA HIS A 98 9.94 30.76 -25.16
C HIS A 98 11.30 31.09 -25.81
N VAL A 99 11.36 31.08 -27.14
CA VAL A 99 12.50 31.65 -27.88
C VAL A 99 12.05 33.02 -28.40
N LYS A 100 12.82 34.02 -27.99
CA LYS A 100 12.67 35.44 -28.24
C LYS A 100 12.94 35.83 -29.70
N GLU A 101 12.54 37.07 -29.99
CA GLU A 101 13.17 38.04 -30.90
C GLU A 101 12.80 38.05 -32.40
N LEU A 102 11.86 38.96 -32.69
CA LEU A 102 11.99 40.17 -33.53
C LEU A 102 12.71 40.09 -34.90
N ASN A 103 11.96 40.59 -35.90
CA ASN A 103 12.37 41.26 -37.14
C ASN A 103 13.00 40.42 -38.26
N ASN A 104 12.32 40.32 -39.41
CA ASN A 104 12.61 41.12 -40.61
C ASN A 104 11.71 40.76 -41.82
N ALA A 105 11.34 41.79 -42.59
CA ALA A 105 11.10 41.84 -44.04
C ALA A 105 9.84 41.27 -44.71
N ARG A 106 9.04 42.23 -45.24
CA ARG A 106 8.53 42.37 -46.63
C ARG A 106 7.74 41.21 -47.26
N ALA A 107 6.46 41.45 -47.55
CA ALA A 107 5.95 41.85 -48.89
C ALA A 107 4.46 42.22 -48.77
#